data_AF-A0A2G6LI86-F1
#
_entry.id   AF-A0A2G6LI86-F1
#
_cell.length_a   1.000
_cell.length_b   1.000
_cell.length_c   1.000
_cell.angle_alpha   90.00
_cell.angle_beta   90.00
_cell.angle_gamma   90.00
#
_symmetry.space_group_name_H-M   'P 1'
#
loop_
_entity.id
_entity.type
_entity.pdbx_description
1 polymer ?
#
loop_
_entity_poly.entity_id
_entity_poly.type
_entity_poly.pdbx_seq_one_letter_code
_entity_poly.pdbx_strand_id
1 'polypeptide(L)'
;MLDEIFKGTNTIERISGGKAILSYLNRANNFVFVSTHDVELTELLEDDGFELYHFSEQIVEDELFFDHKLKEEKLKTRNAIKILELYDYPKDIIDDSRQTIKANFD
;
A
#
# COMPACT_ATOMS: atom_id res chain seq x y z
N MET A 1 -16.54 1.15 -7.58
CA MET A 1 -15.09 0.89 -7.66
C MET A 1 -14.38 2.23 -7.71
N LEU A 2 -13.41 2.43 -6.83
CA LEU A 2 -12.67 3.67 -6.63
C LEU A 2 -11.18 3.35 -6.67
N ASP A 3 -10.38 4.18 -7.32
CA ASP A 3 -8.93 3.96 -7.46
C ASP A 3 -8.18 5.20 -7.00
N GLU A 4 -7.34 5.05 -5.97
CA GLU A 4 -6.48 6.10 -5.39
C GLU A 4 -7.22 7.43 -5.14
N ILE A 5 -8.24 7.38 -4.28
CA ILE A 5 -9.12 8.52 -4.00
C ILE A 5 -8.30 9.70 -3.43
N PHE A 6 -8.53 10.89 -3.99
CA PHE A 6 -7.89 12.15 -3.58
C PHE A 6 -6.36 12.19 -3.72
N LYS A 7 -5.79 11.49 -4.71
CA LYS A 7 -4.37 11.66 -5.07
C LYS A 7 -4.03 13.15 -5.29
N GLY A 8 -2.93 13.61 -4.68
CA GLY A 8 -2.40 14.97 -4.86
C GLY A 8 -2.82 16.02 -3.83
N THR A 9 -3.55 15.64 -2.76
CA THR A 9 -3.83 16.52 -1.61
C THR A 9 -3.01 16.15 -0.36
N ASN A 10 -3.17 16.92 0.71
CA ASN A 10 -2.59 16.63 2.03
C ASN A 10 -2.97 15.22 2.51
N THR A 11 -1.99 14.46 2.99
CA THR A 11 -2.18 13.07 3.44
C THR A 11 -3.24 12.92 4.53
N ILE A 12 -3.28 13.82 5.52
CA ILE A 12 -4.24 13.74 6.63
C ILE A 12 -5.67 13.96 6.11
N GLU A 13 -5.87 14.97 5.28
CA GLU A 13 -7.18 15.27 4.69
C GLU A 13 -7.65 14.18 3.73
N ARG A 14 -6.71 13.61 2.94
CA ARG A 14 -6.99 12.47 2.06
C ARG A 14 -7.50 11.27 2.84
N ILE A 15 -6.78 10.85 3.89
CA ILE A 15 -7.17 9.69 4.71
C ILE A 15 -8.53 9.96 5.37
N SER A 16 -8.71 11.13 5.99
CA SER A 16 -9.95 11.51 6.68
C SER A 16 -11.16 11.54 5.72
N GLY A 17 -11.01 12.20 4.57
CA GLY A 17 -12.07 12.30 3.56
C GLY A 17 -12.37 10.95 2.90
N GLY A 18 -11.33 10.19 2.57
CA GLY A 18 -11.45 8.84 2.01
C GLY A 18 -12.23 7.92 2.95
N LYS A 19 -11.86 7.90 4.24
CA LYS A 19 -12.57 7.15 5.29
C LYS A 19 -14.05 7.54 5.33
N ALA A 20 -14.37 8.82 5.48
CA ALA A 20 -15.75 9.29 5.60
C ALA A 20 -16.65 8.88 4.42
N ILE A 21 -16.14 8.99 3.19
CA ILE A 21 -16.88 8.62 1.98
C ILE A 21 -17.08 7.12 1.90
N LEU A 22 -16.03 6.33 2.15
CA LEU A 22 -16.11 4.88 2.09
C LEU A 22 -17.02 4.33 3.18
N SER A 23 -16.96 4.85 4.42
CA SER A 23 -17.91 4.49 5.48
C SER A 23 -19.35 4.79 5.08
N TYR A 24 -19.60 5.90 4.38
CA TYR A 24 -20.94 6.26 3.92
C TYR A 24 -21.44 5.27 2.87
N LEU A 25 -20.58 4.93 1.89
CA LEU A 25 -20.91 3.97 0.84
C LEU A 25 -21.15 2.55 1.40
N ASN A 26 -20.43 2.15 2.46
CA ASN A 26 -20.54 0.83 3.08
C ASN A 26 -21.84 0.61 3.88
N ARG A 27 -22.66 1.65 4.10
CA ARG A 27 -23.93 1.54 4.85
C ARG A 27 -25.14 1.14 4.01
N ALA A 28 -25.02 1.23 2.69
CA ALA A 28 -26.10 0.93 1.76
C ALA A 28 -25.92 -0.46 1.14
N ASN A 29 -26.85 -0.86 0.28
CA ASN A 29 -26.75 -2.11 -0.48
C ASN A 29 -25.76 -1.98 -1.66
N ASN A 30 -24.53 -1.57 -1.36
CA ASN A 30 -23.46 -1.34 -2.33
C ASN A 30 -22.38 -2.42 -2.20
N PHE A 31 -21.79 -2.80 -3.33
CA PHE A 31 -20.50 -3.50 -3.35
C PHE A 31 -19.40 -2.47 -3.60
N VAL A 32 -18.56 -2.24 -2.59
CA VAL A 32 -17.51 -1.22 -2.63
C VAL A 32 -16.16 -1.89 -2.79
N PHE A 33 -15.45 -1.51 -3.85
CA PHE A 33 -14.06 -1.89 -4.10
C PHE A 33 -13.23 -0.61 -4.14
N VAL A 34 -12.13 -0.60 -3.41
CA VAL A 34 -11.18 0.51 -3.34
C VAL A 34 -9.75 0.00 -3.42
N SER A 35 -8.91 0.65 -4.23
CA SER A 35 -7.45 0.52 -4.20
C SER A 35 -6.82 1.76 -3.58
N THR A 36 -5.83 1.55 -2.71
CA THR A 36 -5.06 2.62 -2.08
C THR A 36 -3.67 2.12 -1.68
N HIS A 37 -2.68 3.03 -1.71
CA HIS A 37 -1.37 2.83 -1.10
C HIS A 37 -1.29 3.35 0.36
N ASP A 38 -2.32 4.03 0.87
CA ASP A 38 -2.35 4.59 2.23
C ASP A 38 -2.67 3.48 3.26
N VAL A 39 -1.64 2.97 3.95
CA VAL A 39 -1.77 1.90 4.96
C VAL A 39 -2.70 2.35 6.09
N GLU A 40 -2.58 3.59 6.53
CA GLU A 40 -3.38 4.18 7.59
C GLU A 40 -4.88 4.21 7.23
N LEU A 41 -5.22 4.41 5.95
CA LEU A 41 -6.61 4.34 5.51
C LEU A 41 -7.11 2.89 5.57
N THR A 42 -6.29 1.90 5.19
CA THR A 42 -6.70 0.49 5.25
C THR A 42 -7.05 0.04 6.67
N GLU A 43 -6.28 0.48 7.67
CA GLU A 43 -6.54 0.15 9.08
C GLU A 43 -7.87 0.75 9.57
N LEU A 44 -8.20 1.98 9.17
CA LEU A 44 -9.47 2.61 9.52
C LEU A 44 -10.68 1.96 8.82
N LEU A 45 -10.49 1.40 7.63
CA LEU A 45 -11.56 0.75 6.87
C LEU A 45 -11.86 -0.66 7.38
N GLU A 46 -10.87 -1.37 7.91
CA GLU A 46 -11.06 -2.66 8.57
C GLU A 46 -12.08 -2.54 9.72
N ASP A 47 -11.95 -1.51 10.55
CA ASP A 47 -12.90 -1.18 11.63
C ASP A 47 -14.32 -0.86 11.11
N ASP A 48 -14.44 -0.35 9.88
CA ASP A 48 -15.71 -0.05 9.22
C ASP A 48 -16.30 -1.27 8.46
N GLY A 49 -15.71 -2.46 8.63
CA GLY A 49 -16.19 -3.72 8.05
C GLY A 49 -15.76 -3.98 6.62
N PHE A 50 -14.69 -3.33 6.15
CA PHE A 50 -14.06 -3.69 4.88
C PHE A 50 -13.12 -4.88 5.05
N GLU A 51 -13.14 -5.80 4.09
CA GLU A 51 -12.16 -6.87 4.00
C GLU A 51 -10.89 -6.36 3.31
N LEU A 52 -9.72 -6.63 3.90
CA LEU A 52 -8.44 -6.20 3.37
C LEU A 52 -7.81 -7.28 2.49
N TYR A 53 -7.41 -6.86 1.29
CA TYR A 53 -6.65 -7.69 0.37
C TYR A 53 -5.49 -6.89 -0.21
N HIS A 54 -4.45 -7.59 -0.65
CA HIS A 54 -3.30 -6.98 -1.32
C HIS A 54 -2.80 -7.82 -2.51
N PHE A 55 -2.06 -7.14 -3.38
CA PHE A 55 -1.14 -7.75 -4.32
C PHE A 55 0.28 -7.60 -3.78
N SER A 56 1.16 -8.54 -4.11
CA SER A 56 2.57 -8.44 -3.74
C SER A 56 3.47 -9.02 -4.82
N GLU A 57 4.59 -8.35 -5.00
CA GLU A 57 5.73 -8.80 -5.80
C GLU A 57 6.62 -9.76 -5.02
N GLN A 58 7.28 -10.64 -5.75
CA GLN A 58 8.31 -11.55 -5.25
C GLN A 58 9.56 -11.41 -6.11
N ILE A 59 10.73 -11.64 -5.52
CA ILE A 59 11.98 -11.75 -6.26
C ILE A 59 12.31 -13.23 -6.33
N VAL A 60 12.35 -13.77 -7.54
CA VAL A 60 12.65 -15.18 -7.83
C VAL A 60 13.75 -15.20 -8.89
N GLU A 61 14.86 -15.87 -8.60
CA GLU A 61 16.00 -15.99 -9.55
C GLU A 61 16.50 -14.64 -10.07
N ASP A 62 16.60 -13.63 -9.20
CA ASP A 62 16.98 -12.26 -9.58
C ASP A 62 16.06 -11.63 -10.65
N GLU A 63 14.79 -12.02 -10.66
CA GLU A 63 13.74 -11.38 -11.45
C GLU A 63 12.55 -10.96 -10.57
N LEU A 64 11.93 -9.85 -10.95
CA LEU A 64 10.73 -9.34 -10.29
C LEU A 64 9.49 -10.05 -10.84
N PHE A 65 8.83 -10.85 -10.00
CA PHE A 65 7.65 -11.63 -10.33
C PHE A 65 6.39 -11.11 -9.64
N PHE A 66 5.30 -10.99 -10.40
CA PHE A 66 3.96 -10.67 -9.89
C PHE A 66 3.03 -11.85 -10.18
N ASP A 67 2.48 -12.47 -9.14
CA ASP A 67 1.54 -13.59 -9.31
C ASP A 67 0.12 -13.15 -9.67
N HIS A 68 -0.15 -11.85 -9.59
CA HIS A 68 -1.45 -11.23 -9.83
C HIS A 68 -2.60 -11.84 -9.02
N LYS A 69 -2.31 -12.37 -7.81
CA LYS A 69 -3.31 -12.95 -6.92
C LYS A 69 -3.68 -11.98 -5.81
N LEU A 70 -4.99 -11.85 -5.55
CA LEU A 70 -5.49 -11.23 -4.32
C LEU A 70 -5.13 -12.13 -3.14
N LYS A 71 -4.44 -11.56 -2.16
CA LYS A 71 -4.02 -12.21 -0.93
C LYS A 71 -4.74 -11.52 0.22
N GLU A 72 -5.29 -12.31 1.14
CA GLU A 72 -5.92 -11.80 2.35
C GLU A 72 -4.91 -11.01 3.20
N GLU A 73 -5.45 -10.15 4.06
CA GLU A 73 -4.73 -9.29 4.99
C GLU A 73 -4.02 -8.10 4.32
N LYS A 74 -3.54 -7.17 5.16
CA LYS A 74 -2.69 -6.05 4.72
C LYS A 74 -1.33 -6.52 4.22
N LEU A 75 -0.77 -5.76 3.26
CA LEU A 75 0.59 -5.99 2.77
C LEU A 75 1.61 -5.83 3.91
N LYS A 76 2.44 -6.85 4.13
CA LYS A 76 3.44 -6.87 5.23
C LYS A 76 4.85 -6.49 4.79
N THR A 77 5.11 -6.45 3.49
CA THR A 77 6.46 -6.32 2.93
C THR A 77 6.55 -5.15 1.98
N ARG A 78 7.66 -4.41 2.04
CA ARG A 78 8.02 -3.36 1.08
C ARG A 78 9.28 -3.82 0.35
N ASN A 79 9.22 -4.15 -0.95
CA ASN A 79 10.41 -4.60 -1.67
C ASN A 79 11.09 -3.51 -2.51
N ALA A 80 10.68 -2.24 -2.38
CA ALA A 80 11.23 -1.14 -3.19
C ALA A 80 12.77 -1.07 -3.18
N ILE A 81 13.41 -1.21 -2.02
CA ILE A 81 14.88 -1.19 -1.94
C ILE A 81 15.50 -2.41 -2.63
N LYS A 82 14.90 -3.60 -2.50
CA LYS A 82 15.37 -4.80 -3.19
C LYS A 82 15.26 -4.66 -4.71
N ILE A 83 14.28 -3.92 -5.20
CA ILE A 83 14.15 -3.60 -6.63
C ILE A 83 15.30 -2.70 -7.09
N LEU A 84 15.77 -1.77 -6.25
CA LEU A 84 16.96 -0.97 -6.57
C LEU A 84 18.22 -1.86 -6.68
N GLU A 85 18.37 -2.82 -5.77
CA GLU A 85 19.44 -3.82 -5.81
C GLU A 85 19.37 -4.66 -7.10
N LEU A 86 18.17 -5.10 -7.47
CA LEU A 86 17.93 -5.92 -8.66
C LEU A 86 18.34 -5.21 -9.96
N TYR A 87 18.19 -3.89 -10.01
CA TYR A 87 18.54 -3.09 -11.18
C TYR A 87 19.94 -2.46 -11.09
N ASP A 88 20.80 -3.00 -10.24
CA ASP A 88 22.20 -2.57 -10.07
C ASP A 88 22.34 -1.06 -9.81
N TYR A 89 21.42 -0.47 -9.03
CA TYR A 89 21.57 0.91 -8.60
C TYR A 89 22.85 1.05 -7.76
N PRO A 90 23.50 2.24 -7.80
CA PRO A 90 24.68 2.52 -7.00
C PRO A 90 24.50 2.16 -5.52
N LYS A 91 25.52 1.48 -4.95
CA LYS A 91 25.48 0.94 -3.59
C LYS A 91 25.24 2.02 -2.52
N ASP A 92 25.78 3.22 -2.73
CA ASP A 92 25.57 4.39 -1.88
C ASP A 92 24.08 4.78 -1.80
N ILE A 93 23.32 4.69 -2.90
CA ILE A 93 21.87 4.94 -2.90
C ILE A 93 21.12 3.87 -2.09
N ILE A 94 21.51 2.59 -2.26
CA ILE A 94 20.89 1.46 -1.56
C ILE A 94 21.16 1.54 -0.05
N ASP A 95 22.42 1.81 0.32
CA ASP A 95 22.83 1.91 1.72
C ASP A 95 22.18 3.10 2.42
N ASP A 96 22.10 4.26 1.77
CA ASP A 96 21.40 5.45 2.27
C ASP A 96 19.89 5.19 2.46
N SER A 97 19.26 4.52 1.49
CA SER A 97 17.83 4.15 1.58
C SER A 97 17.57 3.24 2.78
N ARG A 98 18.42 2.22 3.00
CA ARG A 98 18.32 1.30 4.15
C ARG A 98 18.55 2.01 5.47
N GLN A 99 19.53 2.93 5.52
CA GLN A 99 19.81 3.71 6.73
C GLN A 99 18.65 4.64 7.09
N THR A 100 18.03 5.27 6.08
CA THR A 100 16.87 6.14 6.26
C THR A 100 15.69 5.39 6.85
N ILE A 101 15.42 4.16 6.40
CA ILE A 101 14.37 3.31 7.00
C ILE A 101 14.68 3.06 8.48
N LYS A 102 15.86 2.54 8.77
CA LYS A 102 16.27 2.17 10.13
C LYS A 102 16.26 3.35 11.12
N ALA A 103 16.52 4.56 10.65
CA ALA A 103 16.59 5.75 11.50
C ALA A 103 15.23 6.40 11.77
N ASN A 104 14.21 6.17 10.93
CA ASN A 104 12.96 6.94 10.95
C ASN A 104 11.68 6.10 11.01
N PHE A 105 11.73 4.80 10.68
CA PHE A 105 10.54 3.97 10.47
C PHE A 105 10.60 2.58 11.12
N ASP A 106 11.72 2.19 11.72
CA ASP A 106 11.87 1.02 12.61
C ASP A 106 11.85 1.47 14.09
#